data_AF-A0A1H7FQ86-F1
#
_entry.id   AF-A0A1H7FQ86-F1
#
_cell.length_a   1.000
_cell.length_b   1.000
_cell.length_c   1.000
_cell.angle_alpha   90.00
_cell.angle_beta   90.00
_cell.angle_gamma   90.00
#
_symmetry.space_group_name_H-M   'P 1'
#
loop_
_entity.id
_entity.type
_entity.pdbx_description
1 polymer ?
#
loop_
_entity_poly.entity_id
_entity_poly.type
_entity_poly.pdbx_seq_one_letter_code
_entity_poly.pdbx_strand_id
1 'polypeptide(L)'
;MRIRPMAASLTLATAIVTPLAAVSPAQATAVPSMIYVSPDIGWRSYHFYVTDRQKLRFTYAGPGWSVDGDRYAPVGPRGYDAATDSRIWQGCKYKPDAPYGSLMYMTGREAKTLGETWTVRPAATGWMKFQLRINDGDNCLKDNSGYLRFRITVIEDGRRSDGGNGGAGRMEPGIRTATSGVMR
;
A
#
# COMPACT_ATOMS: atom_id res chain seq x y z
N MET A 1 76.02 45.68 11.75
CA MET A 1 75.28 44.48 12.17
C MET A 1 73.80 44.84 12.20
N ARG A 2 73.00 44.36 11.24
CA ARG A 2 71.57 44.68 11.08
C ARG A 2 70.76 43.51 11.65
N ILE A 3 69.77 43.75 12.51
CA ILE A 3 68.74 42.76 12.85
C ILE A 3 67.37 43.45 12.78
N ARG A 4 66.46 42.82 12.02
CA ARG A 4 65.17 43.33 11.52
C ARG A 4 64.04 43.14 12.55
N PRO A 5 62.94 43.94 12.48
CA PRO A 5 61.73 43.69 13.26
C PRO A 5 60.89 42.56 12.63
N MET A 6 60.29 41.70 13.46
CA MET A 6 59.31 40.70 13.02
C MET A 6 57.88 41.19 13.28
N ALA A 7 57.08 41.11 12.22
CA ALA A 7 55.71 41.58 12.13
C ALA A 7 54.71 40.68 12.86
N ALA A 8 53.73 41.30 13.53
CA ALA A 8 52.55 40.63 14.04
C ALA A 8 51.60 40.28 12.89
N SER A 9 51.32 39.00 12.69
CA SER A 9 50.34 38.52 11.72
C SER A 9 48.98 38.40 12.38
N LEU A 10 48.03 39.23 11.94
CA LEU A 10 46.63 39.21 12.35
C LEU A 10 45.88 38.21 11.45
N THR A 11 45.41 37.11 12.02
CA THR A 11 44.60 36.11 11.29
C THR A 11 43.11 36.44 11.46
N LEU A 12 42.47 36.80 10.35
CA LEU A 12 41.02 37.02 10.27
C LEU A 12 40.32 35.65 10.15
N ALA A 13 39.52 35.28 11.16
CA ALA A 13 38.72 34.06 11.12
C ALA A 13 37.38 34.33 10.41
N THR A 14 37.23 33.84 9.18
CA THR A 14 35.98 33.91 8.42
C THR A 14 35.06 32.77 8.83
N ALA A 15 33.96 33.08 9.53
CA ALA A 15 32.94 32.10 9.88
C ALA A 15 32.03 31.82 8.67
N ILE A 16 32.05 30.57 8.18
CA ILE A 16 31.17 30.09 7.12
C ILE A 16 29.84 29.67 7.76
N VAL A 17 28.81 30.49 7.62
CA VAL A 17 27.43 30.14 8.00
C VAL A 17 26.85 29.29 6.87
N THR A 18 26.76 27.98 7.08
CA THR A 18 26.03 27.08 6.18
C THR A 18 24.54 27.16 6.51
N PRO A 19 23.65 27.57 5.58
CA PRO A 19 22.22 27.53 5.83
C PRO A 19 21.78 26.06 5.94
N LEU A 20 21.14 25.71 7.07
CA LEU A 20 20.37 24.47 7.17
C LEU A 20 19.23 24.53 6.16
N ALA A 21 19.36 23.79 5.05
CA ALA A 21 18.24 23.53 4.17
C ALA A 21 17.19 22.75 4.97
N ALA A 22 16.05 23.37 5.23
CA ALA A 22 14.89 22.72 5.82
C ALA A 22 14.45 21.59 4.88
N VAL A 23 14.64 20.35 5.32
CA VAL A 23 14.13 19.16 4.61
C VAL A 23 12.60 19.27 4.62
N SER A 24 12.01 19.58 3.47
CA SER A 24 10.55 19.65 3.32
C SER A 24 9.93 18.27 3.57
N PRO A 25 8.94 18.11 4.47
CA PRO A 25 8.37 16.82 4.83
C PRO A 25 7.37 16.25 3.79
N ALA A 26 7.39 16.73 2.54
CA ALA A 26 6.28 16.58 1.61
C ALA A 26 6.57 15.62 0.44
N GLN A 27 6.95 14.39 0.74
CA GLN A 27 6.80 13.28 -0.21
C GLN A 27 6.26 12.04 0.51
N ALA A 28 5.07 12.19 1.10
CA ALA A 28 4.25 11.03 1.41
C ALA A 28 3.93 10.32 0.08
N THR A 29 4.45 9.12 -0.13
CA THR A 29 4.14 8.32 -1.31
C THR A 29 2.67 7.95 -1.26
N ALA A 30 1.88 8.58 -2.13
CA ALA A 30 0.47 8.28 -2.30
C ALA A 30 0.27 6.80 -2.64
N VAL A 31 -0.89 6.26 -2.28
CA VAL A 31 -1.28 4.89 -2.65
C VAL A 31 -1.23 4.75 -4.18
N PRO A 32 -0.46 3.80 -4.74
CA PRO A 32 -0.37 3.64 -6.19
C PRO A 32 -1.69 3.09 -6.72
N SER A 33 -2.07 3.44 -7.94
CA SER A 33 -3.26 2.90 -8.59
C SER A 33 -3.12 1.42 -8.97
N MET A 34 -1.88 0.93 -9.07
CA MET A 34 -1.54 -0.44 -9.46
C MET A 34 -0.35 -0.99 -8.66
N ILE A 35 -0.38 -2.27 -8.33
CA ILE A 35 0.77 -3.02 -7.83
C ILE A 35 0.98 -4.30 -8.62
N TYR A 36 2.24 -4.73 -8.69
CA TYR A 36 2.69 -5.96 -9.34
C TYR A 36 3.36 -6.84 -8.30
N VAL A 37 3.03 -8.12 -8.28
CA VAL A 37 3.59 -9.12 -7.37
C VAL A 37 4.24 -10.20 -8.21
N SER A 38 5.57 -10.30 -8.14
CA SER A 38 6.31 -11.36 -8.82
C SER A 38 6.37 -12.61 -7.95
N PRO A 39 6.28 -13.82 -8.54
CA PRO A 39 6.22 -15.07 -7.80
C PRO A 39 7.61 -15.65 -7.48
N ASP A 40 8.66 -15.11 -8.09
CA ASP A 40 10.07 -15.51 -7.93
C ASP A 40 10.76 -14.80 -6.76
N ILE A 41 10.05 -13.93 -6.06
CA ILE A 41 10.49 -13.31 -4.82
C ILE A 41 9.52 -13.72 -3.71
N GLY A 42 10.07 -14.05 -2.54
CA GLY A 42 9.30 -14.34 -1.34
C GLY A 42 8.56 -13.10 -0.83
N TRP A 43 8.71 -12.76 0.45
CA TRP A 43 8.00 -11.61 1.01
C TRP A 43 8.48 -10.28 0.42
N ARG A 44 7.65 -9.64 -0.41
CA ARG A 44 7.85 -8.25 -0.87
C ARG A 44 7.07 -7.28 0.00
N SER A 45 7.73 -6.21 0.44
CA SER A 45 7.10 -5.15 1.22
C SER A 45 6.68 -3.98 0.34
N TYR A 46 5.48 -3.48 0.58
CA TYR A 46 4.93 -2.25 0.00
C TYR A 46 4.60 -1.29 1.14
N HIS A 47 4.89 -0.01 0.93
CA HIS A 47 4.74 1.03 1.93
C HIS A 47 3.93 2.17 1.33
N PHE A 48 2.81 2.50 1.96
CA PHE A 48 1.93 3.57 1.51
C PHE A 48 1.61 4.49 2.67
N TYR A 49 1.55 5.80 2.39
CA TYR A 49 0.96 6.72 3.34
C TYR A 49 -0.56 6.69 3.19
N VAL A 50 -1.26 6.44 4.29
CA VAL A 50 -2.71 6.25 4.31
C VAL A 50 -3.31 7.00 5.48
N THR A 51 -4.61 7.30 5.40
CA THR A 51 -5.38 7.83 6.54
C THR A 51 -6.30 6.77 7.11
N ASP A 52 -6.59 6.83 8.41
CA ASP A 52 -7.57 5.94 9.08
C ASP A 52 -9.01 6.08 8.55
N ARG A 53 -9.30 7.14 7.78
CA ARG A 53 -10.57 7.36 7.08
C ARG A 53 -10.64 6.69 5.71
N GLN A 54 -9.53 6.15 5.20
CA GLN A 54 -9.50 5.47 3.92
C GLN A 54 -9.85 3.98 4.06
N LYS A 55 -10.48 3.45 3.02
CA LYS A 55 -10.60 2.01 2.78
C LYS A 55 -9.95 1.71 1.44
N LEU A 56 -8.91 0.89 1.44
CA LEU A 56 -8.24 0.47 0.22
C LEU A 56 -8.94 -0.77 -0.33
N ARG A 57 -9.34 -0.75 -1.60
CA ARG A 57 -9.84 -1.92 -2.32
C ARG A 57 -8.82 -2.36 -3.35
N PHE A 58 -8.43 -3.62 -3.26
CA PHE A 58 -7.55 -4.27 -4.22
C PHE A 58 -8.40 -5.17 -5.11
N THR A 59 -8.22 -5.06 -6.42
CA THR A 59 -8.95 -5.86 -7.41
C THR A 59 -7.95 -6.46 -8.38
N TYR A 60 -7.97 -7.78 -8.51
CA TYR A 60 -7.15 -8.52 -9.46
C TYR A 60 -7.42 -8.04 -10.88
N ALA A 61 -6.35 -7.76 -11.63
CA ALA A 61 -6.42 -7.18 -12.96
C ALA A 61 -5.71 -8.05 -14.03
N GLY A 62 -5.30 -9.27 -13.68
CA GLY A 62 -4.50 -10.14 -14.54
C GLY A 62 -3.12 -9.56 -14.87
N PRO A 63 -2.18 -10.32 -15.43
CA PRO A 63 -2.27 -11.74 -15.74
C PRO A 63 -2.09 -12.60 -14.47
N GLY A 64 -1.98 -13.92 -14.66
CA GLY A 64 -1.67 -14.88 -13.61
C GLY A 64 -0.17 -15.17 -13.48
N TRP A 65 0.17 -16.02 -12.52
CA TRP A 65 1.51 -16.58 -12.33
C TRP A 65 1.49 -18.11 -12.21
N SER A 66 2.64 -18.76 -12.29
CA SER A 66 2.78 -20.21 -12.08
C SER A 66 3.84 -20.51 -11.02
N VAL A 67 3.68 -21.63 -10.30
CA VAL A 67 4.73 -22.17 -9.40
C VAL A 67 5.76 -23.05 -10.14
N ASP A 68 5.54 -23.32 -11.42
CA ASP A 68 6.51 -23.93 -12.34
C ASP A 68 6.07 -23.52 -13.74
N GLY A 69 6.79 -22.55 -14.33
CA GLY A 69 6.42 -21.95 -15.61
C GLY A 69 6.41 -22.92 -16.79
N ASP A 70 7.14 -24.03 -16.68
CA ASP A 70 7.27 -25.02 -17.73
C ASP A 70 6.22 -26.15 -17.61
N ARG A 71 5.66 -26.34 -16.41
CA ARG A 71 4.76 -27.48 -16.13
C ARG A 71 3.32 -27.12 -15.86
N TYR A 72 3.04 -25.97 -15.26
CA TYR A 72 1.69 -25.62 -14.82
C TYR A 72 1.18 -24.35 -15.48
N ALA A 73 -0.12 -24.35 -15.77
CA ALA A 73 -0.81 -23.18 -16.30
C ALA A 73 -0.80 -22.03 -15.26
N PRO A 74 -0.77 -20.76 -15.70
CA PRO A 74 -0.87 -19.63 -14.79
C PRO A 74 -2.22 -19.58 -14.05
N VAL A 75 -2.18 -19.24 -12.78
CA VAL A 75 -3.32 -19.06 -11.89
C VAL A 75 -3.42 -17.64 -11.36
N GLY A 76 -4.63 -17.25 -10.96
CA GLY A 76 -4.87 -16.01 -10.24
C GLY A 76 -4.57 -16.13 -8.74
N PRO A 77 -4.97 -15.13 -7.94
CA PRO A 77 -4.65 -15.08 -6.50
C PRO A 77 -5.22 -16.22 -5.66
N ARG A 78 -6.24 -16.94 -6.15
CA ARG A 78 -6.77 -18.12 -5.45
C ARG A 78 -5.82 -19.32 -5.49
N GLY A 79 -4.84 -19.33 -6.39
CA GLY A 79 -3.95 -20.46 -6.60
C GLY A 79 -4.57 -21.59 -7.42
N TYR A 80 -3.93 -22.76 -7.39
CA TYR A 80 -4.41 -23.96 -8.08
C TYR A 80 -5.64 -24.55 -7.41
N ASP A 81 -6.47 -25.25 -8.20
CA ASP A 81 -7.53 -26.09 -7.65
C ASP A 81 -6.94 -27.31 -6.92
N ALA A 82 -7.76 -27.99 -6.11
CA ALA A 82 -7.30 -29.12 -5.31
C ALA A 82 -6.75 -30.28 -6.16
N ALA A 83 -7.29 -30.50 -7.36
CA ALA A 83 -6.86 -31.58 -8.24
C ALA A 83 -5.44 -31.33 -8.77
N THR A 84 -5.14 -30.11 -9.18
CA THR A 84 -3.81 -29.71 -9.64
C THR A 84 -2.85 -29.58 -8.47
N ASP A 85 -3.26 -28.91 -7.40
CA ASP A 85 -2.47 -28.69 -6.19
C ASP A 85 -1.95 -30.00 -5.60
N SER A 86 -2.78 -31.05 -5.54
CA SER A 86 -2.38 -32.38 -5.03
C SER A 86 -1.30 -33.09 -5.87
N ARG A 87 -1.09 -32.68 -7.12
CA ARG A 87 -0.08 -33.26 -8.03
C ARG A 87 1.27 -32.56 -7.93
N ILE A 88 1.30 -31.36 -7.36
CA ILE A 88 2.53 -30.60 -7.13
C ILE A 88 3.21 -31.20 -5.91
N TRP A 89 4.55 -31.26 -5.91
CA TRP A 89 5.31 -31.75 -4.76
C TRP A 89 4.97 -30.95 -3.51
N GLN A 90 4.42 -31.57 -2.45
CA GLN A 90 3.87 -30.82 -1.30
C GLN A 90 4.91 -30.21 -0.35
N GLY A 91 6.18 -30.64 -0.44
CA GLY A 91 7.26 -30.20 0.47
C GLY A 91 7.73 -28.76 0.26
N CYS A 92 7.19 -28.04 -0.73
CA CYS A 92 7.53 -26.65 -1.05
C CYS A 92 6.46 -25.66 -0.60
N LYS A 93 5.35 -26.02 0.05
CA LYS A 93 4.37 -25.00 0.45
C LYS A 93 4.91 -24.13 1.59
N TYR A 94 4.83 -22.81 1.43
CA TYR A 94 5.08 -21.90 2.56
C TYR A 94 3.99 -22.03 3.64
N LYS A 95 2.72 -22.11 3.21
CA LYS A 95 1.56 -22.38 4.05
C LYS A 95 0.93 -23.71 3.62
N PRO A 96 1.16 -24.81 4.38
CA PRO A 96 0.75 -26.16 3.98
C PRO A 96 -0.76 -26.34 3.74
N ASP A 97 -1.59 -25.59 4.47
CA ASP A 97 -3.06 -25.64 4.40
C ASP A 97 -3.66 -24.73 3.32
N ALA A 98 -2.83 -24.05 2.53
CA ALA A 98 -3.26 -23.23 1.40
C ALA A 98 -2.84 -23.84 0.05
N PRO A 99 -3.57 -23.58 -1.05
CA PRO A 99 -3.15 -24.02 -2.37
C PRO A 99 -1.84 -23.37 -2.81
N TYR A 100 -1.03 -24.09 -3.57
CA TYR A 100 0.08 -23.54 -4.33
C TYR A 100 -0.38 -22.38 -5.20
N GLY A 101 0.50 -21.40 -5.38
CA GLY A 101 0.19 -20.24 -6.23
C GLY A 101 -0.85 -19.28 -5.64
N SER A 102 -1.38 -19.53 -4.44
CA SER A 102 -2.27 -18.56 -3.80
C SER A 102 -1.51 -17.31 -3.40
N LEU A 103 -2.13 -16.14 -3.53
CA LEU A 103 -1.58 -14.89 -3.04
C LEU A 103 -1.69 -14.86 -1.52
N MET A 104 -0.58 -14.57 -0.87
CA MET A 104 -0.51 -14.44 0.58
C MET A 104 -0.23 -13.01 1.00
N TYR A 105 -0.75 -12.64 2.16
CA TYR A 105 -0.63 -11.32 2.75
C TYR A 105 -0.28 -11.39 4.24
N MET A 106 0.51 -10.42 4.71
CA MET A 106 0.83 -10.25 6.12
C MET A 106 0.80 -8.78 6.62
N THR A 107 -0.09 -8.54 7.60
CA THR A 107 -0.21 -7.47 8.64
C THR A 107 0.91 -7.24 9.63
N GLY A 108 1.65 -8.30 9.92
CA GLY A 108 2.26 -8.49 11.23
C GLY A 108 2.92 -9.85 11.30
N ARG A 109 2.41 -10.77 12.12
CA ARG A 109 3.03 -12.10 12.32
C ARG A 109 2.35 -13.26 11.59
N GLU A 110 1.14 -13.07 11.06
CA GLU A 110 0.36 -14.15 10.44
C GLU A 110 0.16 -13.92 8.94
N ALA A 111 0.42 -14.95 8.15
CA ALA A 111 0.18 -14.97 6.72
C ALA A 111 -1.24 -15.48 6.40
N LYS A 112 -1.98 -14.74 5.58
CA LYS A 112 -3.35 -15.04 5.17
C LYS A 112 -3.45 -15.12 3.66
N THR A 113 -4.30 -15.99 3.13
CA THR A 113 -4.58 -16.06 1.70
C THR A 113 -5.53 -14.94 1.28
N LEU A 114 -5.33 -14.40 0.07
CA LEU A 114 -6.19 -13.40 -0.54
C LEU A 114 -6.85 -13.94 -1.81
N GLY A 115 -8.09 -13.52 -2.04
CA GLY A 115 -8.81 -13.82 -3.27
C GLY A 115 -8.61 -12.74 -4.35
N GLU A 116 -9.51 -12.73 -5.33
CA GLU A 116 -9.50 -11.79 -6.45
C GLU A 116 -9.79 -10.34 -6.03
N THR A 117 -10.48 -10.14 -4.92
CA THR A 117 -10.77 -8.81 -4.37
C THR A 117 -10.70 -8.86 -2.86
N TRP A 118 -10.05 -7.87 -2.26
CA TRP A 118 -10.04 -7.68 -0.82
C TRP A 118 -9.97 -6.20 -0.47
N THR A 119 -10.25 -5.90 0.80
CA THR A 119 -10.20 -4.53 1.30
C THR A 119 -9.39 -4.45 2.58
N VAL A 120 -8.70 -3.33 2.76
CA VAL A 120 -7.91 -3.06 3.96
C VAL A 120 -8.31 -1.70 4.50
N ARG A 121 -8.51 -1.63 5.82
CA ARG A 121 -8.69 -0.37 6.54
C ARG A 121 -7.42 -0.10 7.36
N PRO A 122 -6.73 1.02 7.15
CA PRO A 122 -5.63 1.44 8.01
C PRO A 122 -6.13 1.60 9.45
N ALA A 123 -5.36 1.13 10.42
CA ALA A 123 -5.70 1.26 11.83
C ALA A 123 -5.43 2.69 12.38
N ALA A 124 -4.52 3.41 11.74
CA ALA A 124 -4.14 4.78 12.08
C ALA A 124 -3.69 5.50 10.80
N THR A 125 -3.75 6.83 10.83
CA THR A 125 -3.11 7.67 9.82
C THR A 125 -1.59 7.55 9.90
N GLY A 126 -0.93 7.27 8.78
CA GLY A 126 0.53 7.13 8.71
C GLY A 126 0.99 6.13 7.63
N TRP A 127 2.23 5.67 7.79
CA TRP A 127 2.82 4.66 6.91
C TRP A 127 2.30 3.27 7.25
N MET A 128 1.63 2.64 6.29
CA MET A 128 1.20 1.26 6.39
C MET A 128 2.14 0.36 5.57
N LYS A 129 2.68 -0.68 6.22
CA LYS A 129 3.45 -1.74 5.58
C LYS A 129 2.51 -2.89 5.18
N PHE A 130 2.65 -3.38 3.96
CA PHE A 130 1.92 -4.52 3.43
C PHE A 130 2.92 -5.51 2.85
N GLN A 131 2.84 -6.79 3.21
CA GLN A 131 3.72 -7.81 2.65
C GLN A 131 2.93 -8.80 1.80
N LEU A 132 3.40 -9.06 0.59
CA LEU A 132 2.80 -10.01 -0.34
C LEU A 132 3.83 -11.06 -0.78
N ARG A 133 3.35 -12.27 -1.03
CA ARG A 133 4.12 -13.36 -1.66
C ARG A 133 3.19 -14.35 -2.35
N ILE A 134 3.76 -15.19 -3.21
CA ILE A 134 3.13 -16.44 -3.63
C ILE A 134 3.20 -17.49 -2.50
N ASN A 135 2.19 -18.37 -2.41
CA ASN A 135 2.28 -19.57 -1.58
C ASN A 135 3.12 -20.63 -2.31
N ASP A 136 4.42 -20.48 -2.16
CA ASP A 136 5.46 -21.41 -2.56
C ASP A 136 6.70 -21.11 -1.71
N GLY A 137 7.54 -22.11 -1.47
CA GLY A 137 8.55 -22.14 -0.43
C GLY A 137 9.79 -21.39 -0.87
N ASP A 138 10.53 -20.81 0.08
CA ASP A 138 11.65 -19.91 -0.25
C ASP A 138 12.74 -20.61 -1.10
N ASN A 139 12.90 -21.94 -0.95
CA ASN A 139 13.82 -22.77 -1.73
C ASN A 139 13.25 -23.23 -3.09
N CYS A 140 11.99 -22.92 -3.40
CA CYS A 140 11.27 -23.39 -4.59
C CYS A 140 10.83 -22.24 -5.51
N LEU A 141 11.17 -20.99 -5.19
CA LEU A 141 10.70 -19.83 -5.97
C LEU A 141 11.30 -19.69 -7.38
N LYS A 142 12.37 -20.42 -7.70
CA LYS A 142 13.26 -20.12 -8.84
C LYS A 142 12.60 -20.38 -10.20
N ASP A 143 11.75 -21.40 -10.29
CA ASP A 143 11.02 -21.84 -11.48
C ASP A 143 9.62 -21.23 -11.60
N ASN A 144 9.26 -20.35 -10.65
CA ASN A 144 8.04 -19.58 -10.73
C ASN A 144 8.08 -18.59 -11.90
N SER A 145 6.93 -18.33 -12.52
CA SER A 145 6.85 -17.46 -13.69
C SER A 145 5.60 -16.58 -13.72
N GLY A 146 5.65 -15.49 -14.49
CA GLY A 146 4.54 -14.53 -14.60
C GLY A 146 4.50 -13.53 -13.46
N TYR A 147 3.32 -12.94 -13.20
CA TYR A 147 3.09 -12.00 -12.11
C TYR A 147 1.60 -11.80 -11.88
N LEU A 148 1.21 -11.41 -10.67
CA LEU A 148 -0.11 -10.84 -10.43
C LEU A 148 -0.06 -9.33 -10.49
N ARG A 149 -1.17 -8.75 -10.93
CA ARG A 149 -1.37 -7.30 -10.95
C ARG A 149 -2.68 -6.95 -10.29
N PHE A 150 -2.66 -5.93 -9.44
CA PHE A 150 -3.83 -5.47 -8.71
C PHE A 150 -4.04 -3.98 -8.93
N ARG A 151 -5.28 -3.61 -9.24
CA ARG A 151 -5.74 -2.23 -9.14
C ARG A 151 -6.07 -1.91 -7.70
N ILE A 152 -5.58 -0.77 -7.23
CA ILE A 152 -5.92 -0.23 -5.93
C ILE A 152 -6.84 0.97 -6.12
N THR A 153 -7.94 0.99 -5.38
CA THR A 153 -8.86 2.11 -5.31
C THR A 153 -8.97 2.56 -3.86
N VAL A 154 -8.77 3.84 -3.62
CA VAL A 154 -9.03 4.47 -2.33
C VAL A 154 -10.50 4.82 -2.27
N ILE A 155 -11.20 4.28 -1.28
CA ILE A 155 -12.60 4.59 -0.98
C ILE A 155 -12.59 5.38 0.32
N GLU A 156 -12.92 6.66 0.28
CA GLU A 156 -13.04 7.46 1.51
C GLU A 156 -14.32 7.08 2.26
N ASP A 157 -14.21 6.86 3.57
CA ASP A 157 -15.38 6.62 4.41
C ASP A 157 -16.09 7.97 4.62
N GLY A 158 -17.20 8.19 3.91
CA GLY A 158 -17.98 9.44 3.90
C GLY A 158 -18.68 9.77 5.22
N ARG A 159 -18.11 9.44 6.38
CA ARG A 159 -18.55 10.00 7.66
C ARG A 159 -18.34 11.51 7.58
N ARG A 160 -19.44 12.24 7.35
CA ARG A 160 -19.51 13.67 7.59
C ARG A 160 -18.89 13.93 8.95
N SER A 161 -17.86 14.75 8.97
CA SER A 161 -17.52 15.54 10.13
C SER A 161 -18.69 16.50 10.37
N ASP A 162 -19.72 16.03 11.09
CA ASP A 162 -20.78 16.87 11.62
C ASP A 162 -20.15 17.79 12.67
N GLY A 163 -19.61 18.90 12.20
CA GLY A 163 -19.39 20.10 12.99
C GLY A 163 -20.75 20.71 13.36
N GLY A 164 -21.49 20.04 14.24
CA GLY A 164 -22.73 20.52 14.80
C GLY A 164 -22.47 21.39 16.02
N ASN A 165 -22.06 22.65 15.79
CA ASN A 165 -22.18 23.70 16.79
C ASN A 165 -23.68 23.94 17.04
N GLY A 166 -24.22 23.31 18.07
CA GLY A 166 -25.60 23.48 18.53
C GLY A 166 -25.82 24.85 19.14
N GLY A 167 -25.87 25.88 18.30
CA GLY A 167 -26.36 27.21 18.65
C GLY A 167 -27.88 27.26 18.50
N ALA A 168 -28.59 27.16 19.61
CA ALA A 168 -30.00 27.53 19.70
C ALA A 168 -30.20 28.99 19.29
N GLY A 169 -31.21 29.29 18.46
CA GLY A 169 -31.59 30.67 18.22
C GLY A 169 -32.55 30.93 17.06
N ARG A 170 -33.84 30.99 17.41
CA ARG A 170 -34.84 31.94 16.90
C ARG A 170 -35.63 31.57 15.63
N MET A 171 -36.89 31.20 15.89
CA MET A 171 -38.03 31.33 14.97
C MET A 171 -38.14 32.75 14.42
N GLU A 172 -38.55 32.87 13.16
CA GLU A 172 -39.58 33.83 12.72
C GLU A 172 -40.21 33.39 11.37
N PRO A 173 -41.43 33.85 11.05
CA PRO A 173 -42.43 33.10 10.29
C PRO A 173 -42.47 33.47 8.81
N GLY A 174 -43.26 32.70 8.05
CA GLY A 174 -43.13 32.57 6.61
C GLY A 174 -43.90 33.56 5.74
N ILE A 175 -43.76 33.36 4.44
CA ILE A 175 -44.68 33.83 3.40
C ILE A 175 -44.89 32.68 2.40
N ARG A 176 -46.16 32.35 2.17
CA ARG A 176 -46.65 31.42 1.16
C ARG A 176 -46.58 32.07 -0.22
N THR A 177 -46.25 31.29 -1.26
CA THR A 177 -46.96 31.38 -2.54
C THR A 177 -46.99 30.02 -3.23
N ALA A 178 -48.15 29.68 -3.77
CA ALA A 178 -48.52 28.42 -4.38
C ALA A 178 -48.52 28.52 -5.91
N THR A 179 -48.23 27.39 -6.57
CA THR A 179 -48.70 26.98 -7.92
C THR A 179 -48.38 25.48 -8.05
N SER A 180 -49.32 24.54 -7.94
CA SER A 180 -50.25 24.05 -8.99
C SER A 180 -49.55 23.83 -10.35
N GLY A 181 -49.46 22.66 -10.96
CA GLY A 181 -50.00 21.34 -10.62
C GLY A 181 -49.75 20.31 -11.73
N VAL A 182 -50.49 19.21 -11.60
CA VAL A 182 -50.93 18.24 -12.63
C VAL A 182 -50.01 17.04 -12.95
N MET A 183 -50.53 15.89 -12.56
CA MET A 183 -50.24 14.52 -13.02
C MET A 183 -50.38 14.37 -14.53
N ARG A 184 -49.50 13.59 -15.14
CA ARG A 184 -49.85 12.36 -15.86
C ARG A 184 -48.73 11.34 -15.73
#